data_AF-A0A645A0T6-F1
#
_entry.id   AF-A0A645A0T6-F1
#
_cell.length_a   1.000
_cell.length_b   1.000
_cell.length_c   1.000
_cell.angle_alpha   90.00
_cell.angle_beta   90.00
_cell.angle_gamma   90.00
#
_symmetry.space_group_name_H-M   'P 1'
#
loop_
_entity.id
_entity.type
_entity.pdbx_description
1 polymer ?
#
loop_
_entity_poly.entity_id
_entity_poly.type
_entity_poly.pdbx_seq_one_letter_code
_entity_poly.pdbx_strand_id
1 'polypeptide(L)' 'MNRRFMTAYRISPRRFWARARFQWICRELRNTRKKMSEIAVEFGFFDEAHLARWFRNQAGMTPAQFRRRDEDIAC' A
#
# COMPACT_ATOMS: atom_id res chain seq x y z
N MET A 1 -0.94 -8.74 20.73
CA MET A 1 -2.07 -7.92 20.25
C MET A 1 -2.14 -8.12 18.74
N ASN A 2 -3.11 -8.74 18.07
CA ASN A 2 -4.52 -9.00 18.36
C ASN A 2 -4.95 -10.32 17.67
N ARG A 3 -5.16 -11.38 18.46
CA ARG A 3 -5.43 -12.78 18.05
C ARG A 3 -6.95 -13.05 17.90
N ARG A 4 -7.74 -12.03 17.53
CA ARG A 4 -9.22 -12.02 17.63
C ARG A 4 -9.98 -11.83 16.30
N PHE A 5 -9.32 -11.94 15.15
CA PHE A 5 -9.92 -11.73 13.81
C PHE A 5 -10.04 -13.02 12.97
N MET A 6 -9.94 -14.20 13.57
CA MET A 6 -9.77 -15.47 12.84
C MET A 6 -11.07 -16.24 12.50
N THR A 7 -12.27 -15.85 12.96
CA THR A 7 -13.41 -16.78 12.97
C THR A 7 -14.50 -16.54 11.90
N ALA A 8 -14.51 -15.40 11.18
CA ALA A 8 -15.64 -15.08 10.29
C ALA A 8 -15.31 -15.14 8.78
N TYR A 9 -14.06 -14.98 8.38
CA TYR A 9 -13.67 -14.92 6.98
C TYR A 9 -12.80 -16.12 6.64
N ARG A 10 -13.26 -17.01 5.74
CA ARG A 10 -12.48 -18.11 5.13
C ARG A 10 -11.30 -17.59 4.25
N ILE A 11 -10.76 -16.43 4.59
CA ILE A 11 -9.64 -15.75 3.94
C ILE A 11 -8.69 -15.38 5.07
N SER A 12 -7.45 -15.87 5.02
CA SER A 12 -6.45 -15.64 6.08
C SER A 12 -6.35 -14.13 6.41
N PRO A 13 -6.41 -13.71 7.69
CA PRO A 13 -6.46 -12.30 8.09
C PRO A 13 -5.37 -11.44 7.42
N ARG A 14 -4.15 -11.98 7.27
CA ARG A 14 -3.04 -11.32 6.57
C ARG A 14 -3.39 -10.88 5.16
N ARG A 15 -4.18 -11.66 4.42
CA ARG A 15 -4.52 -11.39 3.02
C ARG A 15 -5.61 -10.34 2.87
N PHE A 16 -6.59 -10.34 3.78
CA PHE A 16 -7.61 -9.29 3.85
C PHE A 16 -6.98 -7.94 4.22
N TRP A 17 -6.15 -7.92 5.27
CA TRP A 17 -5.41 -6.72 5.67
C TRP A 17 -4.46 -6.22 4.58
N ALA A 18 -3.78 -7.12 3.86
CA ALA A 18 -2.93 -6.74 2.73
C ALA A 18 -3.72 -6.04 1.61
N ARG A 19 -4.92 -6.53 1.28
CA ARG A 19 -5.76 -5.94 0.22
C ARG A 19 -6.33 -4.58 0.64
N ALA A 20 -6.82 -4.45 1.87
CA ALA A 20 -7.29 -3.17 2.42
C ALA A 20 -6.15 -2.14 2.48
N ARG A 21 -4.99 -2.55 3.01
CA ARG A 21 -3.77 -1.73 3.05
C ARG A 21 -3.33 -1.28 1.66
N PHE A 22 -3.39 -2.17 0.67
CA PHE A 22 -3.07 -1.83 -0.71
C PHE A 22 -3.99 -0.74 -1.26
N GLN A 23 -5.30 -0.86 -1.08
CA GLN A 23 -6.25 0.16 -1.53
C GLN A 23 -6.02 1.52 -0.87
N TRP A 24 -5.70 1.54 0.42
CA TRP A 24 -5.39 2.78 1.14
C TRP A 24 -4.11 3.44 0.64
N ILE A 25 -3.04 2.66 0.42
CA ILE A 25 -1.80 3.18 -0.14
C ILE A 25 -2.04 3.75 -1.54
N CYS A 26 -2.79 3.07 -2.41
CA CYS A 26 -3.16 3.59 -3.72
C CYS A 26 -3.95 4.91 -3.62
N ARG A 27 -4.87 5.01 -2.65
CA ARG A 27 -5.65 6.23 -2.40
C ARG A 27 -4.75 7.39 -1.95
N GLU A 28 -3.80 7.14 -1.05
CA GLU A 28 -2.85 8.15 -0.58
C GLU A 28 -1.90 8.59 -1.70
N LEU A 29 -1.47 7.66 -2.56
CA LEU A 29 -0.59 7.97 -3.69
C LEU A 29 -1.24 8.90 -4.72
N ARG A 30 -2.57 8.79 -4.93
CA ARG A 30 -3.33 9.66 -5.84
C ARG A 30 -3.75 10.98 -5.21
N ASN A 31 -4.26 10.95 -3.97
CA ASN A 31 -4.83 12.14 -3.34
C ASN A 31 -3.78 13.04 -2.68
N THR A 32 -2.54 12.55 -2.51
CA THR A 32 -1.51 13.29 -1.79
C THR A 32 -0.18 13.31 -2.55
N ARG A 33 0.55 14.42 -2.38
CA ARG A 33 1.96 14.55 -2.79
C ARG A 33 2.94 14.19 -1.66
N LYS A 34 2.49 13.46 -0.64
CA LYS A 34 3.33 13.01 0.48
C LYS A 34 4.55 12.26 -0.05
N LYS A 35 5.71 12.41 0.61
CA LYS A 35 6.90 11.66 0.25
C LYS A 35 6.66 10.16 0.48
N MET A 36 7.28 9.32 -0.34
CA MET A 36 7.13 7.87 -0.25
C MET A 36 7.65 7.33 1.08
N SER A 37 8.65 7.99 1.67
CA SER A 37 9.15 7.73 3.02
C SER A 37 8.09 8.00 4.11
N GLU A 38 7.30 9.07 3.99
CA GLU A 38 6.22 9.38 4.93
C GLU A 38 5.10 8.35 4.84
N ILE A 39 4.71 7.99 3.61
CA ILE A 39 3.74 6.92 3.36
C ILE A 39 4.27 5.59 3.91
N ALA A 40 5.56 5.29 3.73
CA ALA A 40 6.15 4.08 4.29
C ALA A 40 5.98 4.02 5.82
N VAL A 41 6.34 5.08 6.54
CA VAL A 41 6.20 5.15 8.00
C VAL A 41 4.74 5.09 8.45
N GLU A 42 3.84 5.81 7.77
CA GLU A 42 2.41 5.86 8.10
C GLU A 42 1.74 4.49 8.03
N PHE A 43 2.14 3.66 7.06
CA PHE A 43 1.64 2.30 6.93
C PHE A 43 2.47 1.29 7.75
N GLY A 44 3.55 1.67 8.41
CA GLY A 44 4.38 0.79 9.24
C GLY A 44 5.39 -0.04 8.43
N PHE A 45 5.92 0.53 7.36
CA PHE A 45 7.12 0.04 6.67
C PHE A 45 8.36 0.71 7.26
N PHE A 46 9.49 0.01 7.18
CA PHE A 46 10.78 0.50 7.69
C PHE A 46 11.33 1.66 6.85
N ASP A 47 11.24 1.52 5.53
CA ASP A 47 11.70 2.52 4.57
C ASP A 47 10.86 2.48 3.28
N GLU A 48 11.12 3.45 2.39
CA GLU A 48 10.51 3.52 1.07
C GLU A 48 10.81 2.28 0.22
N ALA A 49 12.00 1.69 0.33
CA ALA A 49 12.39 0.52 -0.47
C ALA A 49 11.58 -0.73 -0.07
N HIS A 50 11.26 -0.90 1.21
CA HIS A 50 10.46 -1.97 1.75
C HIS A 50 9.01 -1.82 1.29
N LEU A 51 8.45 -0.60 1.37
CA LEU A 51 7.15 -0.27 0.76
C LEU A 51 7.18 -0.58 -0.75
N ALA A 52 8.21 -0.15 -1.48
CA ALA A 52 8.30 -0.34 -2.92
C ALA A 52 8.36 -1.81 -3.33
N ARG A 53 9.13 -2.64 -2.61
CA ARG A 53 9.18 -4.10 -2.83
C ARG A 53 7.84 -4.75 -2.54
N TRP A 54 7.21 -4.41 -1.42
CA TRP A 54 5.90 -4.95 -1.05
C TRP A 54 4.83 -4.57 -2.07
N PHE A 55 4.78 -3.29 -2.47
CA PHE A 55 3.80 -2.77 -3.42
C PHE A 55 4.03 -3.34 -4.82
N ARG A 56 5.28 -3.51 -5.26
CA ARG A 56 5.60 -4.18 -6.53
C ARG A 56 5.12 -5.63 -6.55
N ASN A 57 5.24 -6.35 -5.43
CA ASN A 57 4.70 -7.72 -5.33
C ASN A 57 3.16 -7.77 -5.40
N GLN A 58 2.46 -6.66 -5.08
CA GLN A 58 0.99 -6.59 -5.18
C GLN A 58 0.49 -6.01 -6.51
N ALA A 59 1.13 -4.97 -7.05
CA ALA A 59 0.69 -4.19 -8.20
C ALA A 59 1.49 -4.44 -9.50
N GLY A 60 2.64 -5.13 -9.41
CA GLY A 60 3.57 -5.31 -10.52
C GLY A 60 4.46 -4.10 -10.82
N MET A 61 4.27 -2.97 -10.14
CA MET A 61 5.04 -1.72 -10.33
C MET A 61 5.36 -1.06 -8.99
N THR A 62 6.27 -0.08 -8.94
CA THR A 62 6.56 0.65 -7.71
C THR A 62 5.50 1.72 -7.42
N PRO A 63 5.31 2.14 -6.17
CA PRO A 63 4.37 3.19 -5.82
C PRO A 63 4.75 4.54 -6.45
N ALA A 64 6.04 4.80 -6.67
CA ALA A 64 6.52 5.96 -7.42
C ALA A 64 6.14 5.91 -8.90
N GLN A 65 6.25 4.74 -9.55
CA GLN A 65 5.77 4.54 -10.93
C GLN A 65 4.25 4.68 -11.03
N PHE A 66 3.53 4.16 -10.04
CA PHE A 66 2.07 4.29 -9.97
C PHE A 66 1.65 5.76 -9.87
N ARG A 67 2.30 6.55 -9.01
CA ARG A 67 2.04 8.00 -8.89
C ARG A 67 2.31 8.75 -10.19
N ARG A 68 3.46 8.50 -10.83
CA ARG A 68 3.78 9.14 -12.13
C ARG A 68 2.75 8.84 -13.21
N ARG A 69 2.26 7.60 -13.30
CA ARG A 69 1.23 7.23 -14.27
C ARG A 69 -0.10 7.95 -14.03
N ASP A 70 -0.48 8.15 -12.77
CA ASP A 70 -1.69 8.89 -12.43
C ASP A 70 -1.53 10.39 -12.76
N GLU A 71 -0.34 10.95 -12.56
CA GLU A 71 0.01 12.32 -12.99
C GLU A 71 -0.01 12.48 -14.53
N ASP A 72 0.43 11.47 -15.29
CA ASP A 72 0.39 11.46 -16.76
C ASP A 72 -1.05 11.37 -17.34
N ILE A 73 -2.00 10.76 -16.61
CA ILE A 73 -3.41 10.64 -17.06
C ILE A 73 -4.22 11.92 -16.76
N ALA A 74 -3.72 12.78 -15.86
CA ALA A 74 -4.36 14.06 -15.53
C ALA A 74 -4.02 15.20 -16.52
N CYS A 75 -3.29 14.90 -17.61
CA CYS A 75 -2.94 15.82 -18.69
C CYS A 75 -3.90 15.66 -19.89
#